data_AF-A0A3D1RCE8-F1
#
_entry.id   AF-A0A3D1RCE8-F1
#
_cell.length_a   1.000
_cell.length_b   1.000
_cell.length_c   1.000
_cell.angle_alpha   90.00
_cell.angle_beta   90.00
_cell.angle_gamma   90.00
#
_symmetry.space_group_name_H-M   'P 1'
#
loop_
_entity.id
_entity.type
_entity.pdbx_description
1 polymer ?
#
loop_
_entity_poly.entity_id
_entity_poly.type
_entity_poly.pdbx_seq_one_letter_code
_entity_poly.pdbx_strand_id
1 'polypeptide(L)'
;MKQLNSLVVAMAVVLVAAGCPDETPLDEAAVRQTANANAADHLGSLAGLLIAYQDSSLVGEVFPKSQEPCPAGSQCPAPAEGADLDVRAEADELAQWLADHVFTEANVESVDATQVVYRLGVSSMCPEEAGEAGAPAARDPDCVKLFTDRAIRLVVTVPAEGDLDIELQVDGARPLSLRLHASEIAVVLDLGGIKTALNAIATTLGESIELPGTFVGRVELALTKVSDNEYRGAFSVLQAVEVVHKPSSDPEHLAFQLAAANDAVAFTLDAAQRRALASVALGALDLEAALDLVDPVSEGATCSVDQYGQEVCEPSPAAPRSGLLALHLAGLSGQAQLSVAQDELKLTDLGLGNQTSTVKYNGSQILAVDLNAAAGRKLDLTISDSSDGPILKVKPSFELAVALALGALRGEYSDVPDWAIDGLLGIKLDGAAEPAVKLLEGGDVATTCPVEGPCEEPPPSKLIEVLAGTLTLSGTDVSDLVVDAGSCLVESAPEPEPEPEKDAGISPPPVDAGTEPGPRTVPEIEGGSCGCSSTSSGLFGLLALPFFAAGQLRRRRER
;
A
#
# COMPACT_ATOMS: atom_id res chain seq x y z
N MET A 1 -11.88 -6.68 -1.01
CA MET A 1 -12.55 -7.08 -2.28
C MET A 1 -12.11 -6.21 -3.45
N LYS A 2 -12.69 -5.03 -3.78
CA LYS A 2 -12.44 -4.30 -5.06
C LYS A 2 -11.03 -4.41 -5.68
N GLN A 3 -9.93 -4.15 -4.96
CA GLN A 3 -8.57 -4.30 -5.53
C GLN A 3 -8.10 -5.75 -5.75
N LEU A 4 -8.55 -6.71 -4.92
CA LEU A 4 -8.33 -8.14 -5.17
C LEU A 4 -9.14 -8.61 -6.38
N ASN A 5 -10.37 -8.10 -6.53
CA ASN A 5 -11.16 -8.29 -7.74
C ASN A 5 -10.46 -7.65 -8.96
N SER A 6 -9.87 -6.46 -8.84
CA SER A 6 -9.05 -5.85 -9.90
C SER A 6 -7.82 -6.69 -10.26
N LEU A 7 -7.20 -7.38 -9.30
CA LEU A 7 -6.08 -8.29 -9.55
C LEU A 7 -6.54 -9.54 -10.33
N VAL A 8 -7.66 -10.14 -9.94
CA VAL A 8 -8.27 -11.27 -10.65
C VAL A 8 -8.75 -10.87 -12.05
N VAL A 9 -9.37 -9.69 -12.21
CA VAL A 9 -9.75 -9.12 -13.51
C VAL A 9 -8.51 -8.86 -14.37
N ALA A 10 -7.43 -8.30 -13.82
CA ALA A 10 -6.18 -8.09 -14.56
C ALA A 10 -5.49 -9.38 -15.02
N MET A 11 -5.74 -10.52 -14.35
CA MET A 11 -5.31 -11.85 -14.83
C MET A 11 -6.30 -12.49 -15.81
N ALA A 12 -7.60 -12.22 -15.69
CA ALA A 12 -8.64 -12.74 -16.58
C ALA A 12 -8.64 -12.05 -17.96
N VAL A 13 -8.28 -10.76 -18.02
CA VAL A 13 -8.23 -9.92 -19.23
C VAL A 13 -7.04 -10.26 -20.16
N VAL A 14 -6.63 -11.54 -20.24
CA VAL A 14 -5.48 -11.96 -21.07
C VAL A 14 -5.65 -13.33 -21.79
N LEU A 15 -6.77 -14.06 -21.67
CA LEU A 15 -6.82 -15.51 -21.98
C LEU A 15 -8.15 -16.03 -22.57
N VAL A 16 -8.29 -17.18 -23.29
CA VAL A 16 -7.73 -17.70 -24.59
C VAL A 16 -8.86 -18.55 -25.26
N ALA A 17 -8.75 -18.96 -26.53
CA ALA A 17 -9.85 -19.32 -27.44
C ALA A 17 -9.83 -20.74 -28.09
N ALA A 18 -10.79 -21.08 -28.97
CA ALA A 18 -10.80 -22.24 -29.92
C ALA A 18 -11.67 -21.90 -31.17
N GLY A 19 -11.55 -22.44 -32.41
CA GLY A 19 -10.78 -23.53 -33.06
C GLY A 19 -10.75 -23.28 -34.61
N CYS A 20 -10.81 -24.17 -35.62
CA CYS A 20 -10.64 -25.63 -35.91
C CYS A 20 -11.08 -25.89 -37.40
N PRO A 21 -10.70 -26.97 -38.15
CA PRO A 21 -9.66 -28.01 -37.95
C PRO A 21 -8.76 -28.37 -39.19
N ASP A 22 -7.82 -29.30 -38.97
CA ASP A 22 -7.18 -30.30 -39.87
C ASP A 22 -5.74 -30.11 -40.48
N GLU A 23 -4.86 -31.04 -40.06
CA GLU A 23 -3.59 -31.55 -40.65
C GLU A 23 -2.25 -30.75 -40.58
N THR A 24 -1.73 -30.63 -39.36
CA THR A 24 -0.29 -30.64 -38.97
C THR A 24 0.70 -29.76 -39.75
N PRO A 25 1.20 -28.65 -39.15
CA PRO A 25 2.15 -28.70 -38.02
C PRO A 25 1.50 -28.51 -36.64
N LEU A 26 2.30 -28.20 -35.60
CA LEU A 26 1.92 -28.05 -34.18
C LEU A 26 0.45 -27.62 -34.00
N ASP A 27 -0.37 -28.54 -33.46
CA ASP A 27 -1.83 -28.46 -33.56
C ASP A 27 -2.40 -27.23 -32.85
N GLU A 28 -2.81 -26.26 -33.67
CA GLU A 28 -3.39 -24.98 -33.25
C GLU A 28 -4.71 -25.20 -32.47
N ALA A 29 -5.46 -26.27 -32.73
CA ALA A 29 -6.65 -26.63 -31.96
C ALA A 29 -6.30 -27.18 -30.57
N ALA A 30 -5.25 -27.99 -30.46
CA ALA A 30 -4.76 -28.49 -29.17
C ALA A 30 -4.19 -27.37 -28.29
N VAL A 31 -3.38 -26.46 -28.86
CA VAL A 31 -2.89 -25.25 -28.18
C VAL A 31 -4.05 -24.44 -27.62
N ARG A 32 -5.05 -24.17 -28.45
CA ARG A 32 -6.28 -23.48 -28.08
C ARG A 32 -7.02 -24.19 -26.93
N GLN A 33 -7.28 -25.49 -27.06
CA GLN A 33 -7.94 -26.28 -26.00
C GLN A 33 -7.16 -26.28 -24.67
N THR A 34 -5.83 -26.42 -24.70
CA THR A 34 -4.97 -26.42 -23.50
C THR A 34 -5.04 -25.08 -22.76
N ALA A 35 -4.94 -23.96 -23.48
CA ALA A 35 -4.99 -22.63 -22.88
C ALA A 35 -6.32 -22.39 -22.13
N ASN A 36 -7.44 -22.73 -22.77
CA ASN A 36 -8.78 -22.61 -22.19
C ASN A 36 -8.98 -23.51 -20.98
N ALA A 37 -8.52 -24.77 -21.06
CA ALA A 37 -8.63 -25.72 -19.96
C ALA A 37 -7.86 -25.23 -18.72
N ASN A 38 -6.62 -24.75 -18.89
CA ASN A 38 -5.80 -24.22 -17.80
C ASN A 38 -6.43 -22.94 -17.22
N ALA A 39 -6.83 -21.98 -18.06
CA ALA A 39 -7.48 -20.74 -17.64
C ALA A 39 -8.76 -21.00 -16.81
N ALA A 40 -9.64 -21.86 -17.32
CA ALA A 40 -10.92 -22.17 -16.70
C ALA A 40 -10.78 -23.01 -15.42
N ASP A 41 -9.82 -23.94 -15.34
CA ASP A 41 -9.60 -24.74 -14.13
C ASP A 41 -9.03 -23.89 -12.98
N HIS A 42 -8.01 -23.06 -13.25
CA HIS A 42 -7.37 -22.22 -12.23
C HIS A 42 -8.31 -21.12 -11.73
N LEU A 43 -8.88 -20.31 -12.63
CA LEU A 43 -9.82 -19.24 -12.26
C LEU A 43 -11.13 -19.82 -11.69
N GLY A 44 -11.61 -20.92 -12.26
CA GLY A 44 -12.83 -21.60 -11.82
C GLY A 44 -12.70 -22.22 -10.44
N SER A 45 -11.54 -22.82 -10.12
CA SER A 45 -11.21 -23.33 -8.79
C SER A 45 -11.03 -22.20 -7.78
N LEU A 46 -10.25 -21.15 -8.13
CA LEU A 46 -10.02 -20.01 -7.23
C LEU A 46 -11.32 -19.32 -6.84
N ALA A 47 -12.25 -19.13 -7.79
CA ALA A 47 -13.58 -18.60 -7.50
C ALA A 47 -14.35 -19.49 -6.51
N GLY A 48 -14.32 -20.81 -6.69
CA GLY A 48 -14.95 -21.77 -5.76
C GLY A 48 -14.35 -21.73 -4.35
N LEU A 49 -13.02 -21.58 -4.25
CA LEU A 49 -12.31 -21.41 -2.98
C LEU A 49 -12.69 -20.07 -2.31
N LEU A 50 -12.71 -18.97 -3.07
CA LEU A 50 -13.07 -17.65 -2.55
C LEU A 50 -14.51 -17.61 -2.01
N ILE A 51 -15.47 -18.26 -2.68
CA ILE A 51 -16.85 -18.40 -2.18
C ILE A 51 -16.87 -19.11 -0.81
N ALA A 52 -16.11 -20.21 -0.65
CA ALA A 52 -16.02 -20.91 0.62
C ALA A 52 -15.38 -20.08 1.77
N TYR A 53 -14.68 -18.98 1.46
CA TYR A 53 -14.18 -18.00 2.43
C TYR A 53 -15.12 -16.79 2.61
N GLN A 54 -16.00 -16.46 1.65
CA GLN A 54 -16.99 -15.37 1.77
C GLN A 54 -18.08 -15.64 2.82
N ASP A 55 -18.38 -16.92 3.08
CA ASP A 55 -19.26 -17.37 4.16
C ASP A 55 -18.62 -17.32 5.57
N SER A 56 -17.34 -16.94 5.68
CA SER A 56 -16.66 -16.79 6.97
C SER A 56 -16.96 -15.43 7.61
N SER A 57 -17.41 -15.43 8.86
CA SER A 57 -17.63 -14.21 9.66
C SER A 57 -16.36 -13.37 9.79
N LEU A 58 -15.23 -14.00 10.08
CA LEU A 58 -13.93 -13.35 10.31
C LEU A 58 -13.43 -12.60 9.07
N VAL A 59 -13.68 -13.13 7.88
CA VAL A 59 -13.38 -12.45 6.60
C VAL A 59 -14.25 -11.20 6.43
N GLY A 60 -15.48 -11.21 6.94
CA GLY A 60 -16.39 -10.06 6.92
C GLY A 60 -16.00 -8.92 7.88
N GLU A 61 -15.20 -9.19 8.91
CA GLU A 61 -14.71 -8.20 9.87
C GLU A 61 -13.33 -7.64 9.46
N VAL A 62 -12.41 -8.50 9.01
CA VAL A 62 -11.11 -8.07 8.46
C VAL A 62 -11.27 -7.33 7.12
N PHE A 63 -12.28 -7.69 6.31
CA PHE A 63 -12.65 -6.99 5.09
C PHE A 63 -14.10 -6.49 5.20
N PRO A 64 -14.34 -5.35 5.89
CA PRO A 64 -15.68 -4.85 6.14
C PRO A 64 -16.49 -4.74 4.85
N LYS A 65 -17.62 -5.43 4.81
CA LYS A 65 -18.61 -5.30 3.73
C LYS A 65 -19.06 -3.83 3.73
N SER A 66 -18.89 -3.14 2.60
CA SER A 66 -19.10 -1.69 2.50
C SER A 66 -20.59 -1.33 2.48
N GLN A 67 -21.23 -1.46 3.64
CA GLN A 67 -22.56 -0.96 3.93
C GLN A 67 -22.43 0.07 5.05
N GLU A 68 -22.47 1.34 4.68
CA GLU A 68 -22.70 2.42 5.65
C GLU A 68 -24.08 2.20 6.29
N PRO A 69 -24.24 2.37 7.62
CA PRO A 69 -25.52 2.17 8.27
C PRO A 69 -26.54 3.23 7.80
N CYS A 70 -27.50 2.82 6.97
CA CYS A 70 -28.58 3.67 6.47
C CYS A 70 -29.28 4.42 7.63
N PRO A 71 -29.39 5.76 7.58
CA PRO A 71 -30.09 6.53 8.61
C PRO A 71 -31.53 6.09 8.82
N ALA A 72 -31.93 5.98 10.09
CA ALA A 72 -33.27 5.50 10.45
C ALA A 72 -34.36 6.43 9.90
N GLY A 73 -35.16 5.92 8.95
CA GLY A 73 -36.29 6.63 8.35
C GLY A 73 -36.13 6.99 6.87
N SER A 74 -34.94 6.86 6.28
CA SER A 74 -34.77 7.01 4.83
C SER A 74 -35.01 5.71 4.07
N GLN A 75 -35.76 5.77 2.96
CA GLN A 75 -35.68 4.74 1.93
C GLN A 75 -34.34 4.90 1.21
N CYS A 76 -33.32 4.16 1.65
CA CYS A 76 -32.13 3.98 0.85
C CYS A 76 -32.53 3.41 -0.52
N PRO A 77 -31.87 3.80 -1.63
CA PRO A 77 -32.00 3.06 -2.88
C PRO A 77 -31.67 1.59 -2.60
N ALA A 78 -32.29 0.67 -3.36
CA ALA A 78 -31.85 -0.72 -3.32
C ALA A 78 -30.34 -0.77 -3.52
N PRO A 79 -29.60 -1.65 -2.81
CA PRO A 79 -28.16 -1.77 -3.04
C PRO A 79 -27.97 -1.98 -4.53
N ALA A 80 -27.20 -1.08 -5.17
CA ALA A 80 -26.86 -1.24 -6.58
C ALA A 80 -26.26 -2.65 -6.70
N GLU A 81 -26.89 -3.50 -7.52
CA GLU A 81 -26.53 -4.91 -7.64
C GLU A 81 -25.03 -4.96 -7.90
N GLY A 82 -24.29 -5.46 -6.91
CA GLY A 82 -22.87 -5.17 -6.76
C GLY A 82 -22.13 -5.98 -7.79
N ALA A 83 -22.01 -5.42 -9.00
CA ALA A 83 -21.76 -6.13 -10.27
C ALA A 83 -21.10 -7.48 -10.05
N ASP A 84 -21.90 -8.55 -10.20
CA ASP A 84 -21.40 -9.92 -10.23
C ASP A 84 -20.55 -10.06 -11.49
N LEU A 85 -19.29 -9.67 -11.34
CA LEU A 85 -18.22 -9.87 -12.30
C LEU A 85 -17.97 -11.36 -12.37
N ASP A 86 -18.76 -12.05 -13.22
CA ASP A 86 -18.50 -13.43 -13.56
C ASP A 86 -17.20 -13.47 -14.38
N VAL A 87 -16.11 -13.67 -13.65
CA VAL A 87 -14.74 -13.79 -14.16
C VAL A 87 -14.65 -14.84 -15.27
N ARG A 88 -15.57 -15.83 -15.30
CA ARG A 88 -15.63 -16.82 -16.37
C ARG A 88 -16.27 -16.24 -17.63
N ALA A 89 -17.35 -15.48 -17.51
CA ALA A 89 -18.00 -14.84 -18.66
C ALA A 89 -17.09 -13.80 -19.34
N GLU A 90 -16.40 -12.96 -18.56
CA GLU A 90 -15.42 -11.99 -19.07
C GLU A 90 -14.23 -12.69 -19.75
N ALA A 91 -13.76 -13.81 -19.17
CA ALA A 91 -12.73 -14.63 -19.79
C ALA A 91 -13.24 -15.34 -21.06
N ASP A 92 -14.46 -15.87 -21.07
CA ASP A 92 -15.08 -16.55 -22.22
C ASP A 92 -15.37 -15.58 -23.40
N GLU A 93 -15.63 -14.30 -23.14
CA GLU A 93 -15.78 -13.27 -24.18
C GLU A 93 -14.42 -12.87 -24.80
N LEU A 94 -13.42 -12.55 -23.98
CA LEU A 94 -12.07 -12.26 -24.46
C LEU A 94 -11.45 -13.47 -25.16
N ALA A 95 -11.66 -14.65 -24.61
CA ALA A 95 -11.39 -15.93 -25.24
C ALA A 95 -11.94 -15.96 -26.65
N GLN A 96 -13.26 -15.84 -26.83
CA GLN A 96 -13.85 -15.94 -28.15
C GLN A 96 -13.28 -14.90 -29.13
N TRP A 97 -13.08 -13.66 -28.68
CA TRP A 97 -12.45 -12.62 -29.51
C TRP A 97 -11.05 -13.03 -30.01
N LEU A 98 -10.22 -13.65 -29.14
CA LEU A 98 -8.88 -14.11 -29.50
C LEU A 98 -8.86 -15.25 -30.53
N ALA A 99 -9.89 -16.12 -30.63
CA ALA A 99 -9.99 -17.08 -31.74
C ALA A 99 -10.37 -16.35 -33.02
N ASP A 100 -11.49 -15.65 -32.97
CA ASP A 100 -12.15 -15.09 -34.15
C ASP A 100 -11.26 -14.05 -34.87
N HIS A 101 -10.31 -13.43 -34.14
CA HIS A 101 -9.43 -12.40 -34.68
C HIS A 101 -7.94 -12.77 -34.68
N VAL A 102 -7.41 -13.46 -33.65
CA VAL A 102 -5.95 -13.57 -33.44
C VAL A 102 -5.38 -14.93 -33.81
N PHE A 103 -5.88 -16.00 -33.20
CA PHE A 103 -5.43 -17.37 -33.44
C PHE A 103 -6.17 -17.93 -34.67
N THR A 104 -5.74 -17.46 -35.85
CA THR A 104 -6.25 -17.87 -37.16
C THR A 104 -5.07 -18.13 -38.11
N GLU A 105 -5.25 -19.07 -39.05
CA GLU A 105 -4.25 -19.38 -40.09
C GLU A 105 -3.76 -18.15 -40.85
N ALA A 106 -4.64 -17.16 -41.07
CA ALA A 106 -4.35 -15.92 -41.79
C ALA A 106 -3.30 -15.03 -41.11
N ASN A 107 -3.10 -15.19 -39.79
CA ASN A 107 -2.11 -14.46 -39.01
C ASN A 107 -0.80 -15.24 -38.82
N VAL A 108 -0.70 -16.52 -39.18
CA VAL A 108 0.49 -17.33 -38.95
C VAL A 108 1.65 -16.86 -39.83
N GLU A 109 2.71 -16.34 -39.21
CA GLU A 109 3.94 -15.90 -39.90
C GLU A 109 4.98 -17.03 -39.99
N SER A 110 5.08 -17.88 -38.96
CA SER A 110 5.91 -19.10 -38.99
C SER A 110 5.50 -20.13 -37.94
N VAL A 111 5.77 -21.40 -38.21
CA VAL A 111 5.60 -22.53 -37.27
C VAL A 111 6.85 -23.40 -37.27
N ASP A 112 7.26 -23.88 -36.09
CA ASP A 112 8.26 -24.95 -35.93
C ASP A 112 7.72 -26.12 -35.08
N ALA A 113 8.61 -26.95 -34.52
CA ALA A 113 8.23 -28.13 -33.73
C ALA A 113 7.71 -27.81 -32.32
N THR A 114 7.87 -26.56 -31.86
CA THR A 114 7.61 -26.10 -30.49
C THR A 114 6.96 -24.71 -30.42
N GLN A 115 6.96 -23.94 -31.51
CA GLN A 115 6.54 -22.54 -31.54
C GLN A 115 5.65 -22.21 -32.75
N VAL A 116 4.66 -21.35 -32.52
CA VAL A 116 3.86 -20.66 -33.54
C VAL A 116 4.02 -19.15 -33.35
N VAL A 117 4.30 -18.44 -34.44
CA VAL A 117 4.41 -16.97 -34.46
C VAL A 117 3.22 -16.41 -35.24
N TYR A 118 2.36 -15.66 -34.57
CA TYR A 118 1.26 -14.93 -35.17
C TYR A 118 1.66 -13.47 -35.37
N ARG A 119 1.54 -12.96 -36.60
CA ARG A 119 1.61 -11.53 -36.88
C ARG A 119 0.24 -10.90 -36.65
N LEU A 120 0.18 -9.84 -35.86
CA LEU A 120 -1.07 -9.11 -35.64
C LEU A 120 -1.32 -8.17 -36.82
N GLY A 121 -2.39 -8.44 -37.58
CA GLY A 121 -2.72 -7.74 -38.82
C GLY A 121 -3.87 -6.74 -38.68
N VAL A 122 -3.90 -5.74 -39.57
CA VAL A 122 -4.93 -4.68 -39.64
C VAL A 122 -6.36 -5.24 -39.70
N SER A 123 -6.58 -6.35 -40.41
CA SER A 123 -7.89 -7.02 -40.52
C SER A 123 -8.43 -7.54 -39.20
N SER A 124 -7.54 -7.94 -38.28
CA SER A 124 -7.85 -8.55 -37.00
C SER A 124 -7.88 -7.54 -35.84
N MET A 125 -7.00 -6.54 -35.91
CA MET A 125 -6.77 -5.60 -34.80
C MET A 125 -7.55 -4.28 -34.94
N CYS A 126 -7.89 -3.90 -36.16
CA CYS A 126 -8.62 -2.67 -36.45
C CYS A 126 -10.03 -3.03 -36.94
N PRO A 127 -11.07 -2.95 -36.10
CA PRO A 127 -12.44 -3.21 -36.53
C PRO A 127 -12.90 -2.14 -37.54
N GLU A 128 -13.89 -2.50 -38.36
CA GLU A 128 -14.62 -1.52 -39.19
C GLU A 128 -15.71 -0.87 -38.35
N GLU A 129 -15.50 0.40 -37.99
CA GLU A 129 -16.50 1.20 -37.28
C GLU A 129 -17.57 1.69 -38.25
N ALA A 130 -18.82 1.70 -37.79
CA ALA A 130 -19.94 2.23 -38.56
C ALA A 130 -19.83 3.76 -38.64
N GLY A 131 -19.54 4.29 -39.82
CA GLY A 131 -19.43 5.73 -40.05
C GLY A 131 -20.73 6.49 -39.76
N GLU A 132 -20.61 7.81 -39.56
CA GLU A 132 -21.76 8.71 -39.40
C GLU A 132 -22.80 8.54 -40.52
N ALA A 133 -24.07 8.84 -40.23
CA ALA A 133 -25.22 8.49 -41.08
C ALA A 133 -25.09 8.92 -42.56
N GLY A 134 -24.60 8.01 -43.42
CA GLY A 134 -24.36 8.22 -44.85
C GLY A 134 -22.91 7.97 -45.31
N ALA A 135 -21.96 7.85 -44.38
CA ALA A 135 -20.60 7.39 -44.63
C ALA A 135 -20.55 5.84 -44.71
N PRO A 136 -19.60 5.26 -45.47
CA PRO A 136 -19.29 3.84 -45.36
C PRO A 136 -18.63 3.51 -44.01
N ALA A 137 -18.68 2.24 -43.60
CA ALA A 137 -17.86 1.77 -42.49
C ALA A 137 -16.36 1.88 -42.86
N ALA A 138 -15.52 2.18 -41.86
CA ALA A 138 -14.09 2.41 -42.04
C ALA A 138 -13.30 1.93 -40.82
N ARG A 139 -12.04 1.60 -41.02
CA ARG A 139 -11.09 1.38 -39.91
C ARG A 139 -10.46 2.72 -39.52
N ASP A 140 -10.15 2.88 -38.24
CA ASP A 140 -9.32 3.97 -37.75
C ASP A 140 -7.97 4.01 -38.53
N PRO A 141 -7.64 5.14 -39.20
CA PRO A 141 -6.38 5.29 -39.91
C PRO A 141 -5.13 5.09 -39.04
N ASP A 142 -5.16 5.45 -37.75
CA ASP A 142 -3.99 5.38 -36.88
C ASP A 142 -3.76 3.96 -36.35
N CYS A 143 -4.82 3.19 -36.06
CA CYS A 143 -4.74 1.74 -35.90
C CYS A 143 -4.20 1.05 -37.17
N VAL A 144 -4.74 1.39 -38.36
CA VAL A 144 -4.29 0.82 -39.64
C VAL A 144 -2.80 1.06 -39.86
N LYS A 145 -2.34 2.29 -39.57
CA LYS A 145 -0.94 2.69 -39.64
C LYS A 145 -0.08 1.90 -38.65
N LEU A 146 -0.50 1.77 -37.39
CA LEU A 146 0.23 1.03 -36.37
C LEU A 146 0.52 -0.42 -36.79
N PHE A 147 -0.49 -1.18 -37.20
CA PHE A 147 -0.33 -2.59 -37.61
C PHE A 147 0.23 -2.78 -39.03
N THR A 148 0.40 -1.69 -39.80
CA THR A 148 1.12 -1.69 -41.08
C THR A 148 2.62 -1.41 -40.89
N ASP A 149 2.95 -0.37 -40.11
CA ASP A 149 4.31 0.15 -39.96
C ASP A 149 5.12 -0.58 -38.87
N ARG A 150 4.46 -1.28 -37.93
CA ARG A 150 5.12 -2.04 -36.84
C ARG A 150 4.98 -3.54 -36.97
N ALA A 151 6.02 -4.24 -36.53
CA ALA A 151 6.12 -5.69 -36.59
C ALA A 151 5.63 -6.30 -35.26
N ILE A 152 4.33 -6.18 -35.00
CA ILE A 152 3.66 -6.66 -33.79
C ILE A 152 3.28 -8.14 -33.94
N ARG A 153 3.62 -8.96 -32.94
CA ARG A 153 3.44 -10.42 -32.95
C ARG A 153 3.03 -10.98 -31.60
N LEU A 154 2.34 -12.11 -31.61
CA LEU A 154 2.31 -13.05 -30.49
C LEU A 154 3.17 -14.28 -30.85
N VAL A 155 4.08 -14.63 -29.95
CA VAL A 155 4.90 -15.84 -30.05
C VAL A 155 4.38 -16.84 -29.04
N VAL A 156 3.71 -17.89 -29.51
CA VAL A 156 3.17 -18.97 -28.69
C VAL A 156 4.12 -20.15 -28.73
N THR A 157 4.60 -20.59 -27.57
CA THR A 157 5.55 -21.70 -27.41
C THR A 157 4.92 -22.77 -26.53
N VAL A 158 5.19 -24.05 -26.84
CA VAL A 158 4.68 -25.22 -26.11
C VAL A 158 5.85 -25.91 -25.40
N PRO A 159 6.22 -25.50 -24.17
CA PRO A 159 7.34 -26.10 -23.43
C PRO A 159 7.10 -27.57 -23.05
N ALA A 160 5.84 -27.99 -22.84
CA ALA A 160 5.46 -29.37 -22.54
C ALA A 160 4.00 -29.67 -22.97
N GLU A 161 3.62 -30.94 -22.95
CA GLU A 161 2.22 -31.34 -23.19
C GLU A 161 1.32 -30.81 -22.05
N GLY A 162 0.39 -29.91 -22.40
CA GLY A 162 -0.48 -29.23 -21.43
C GLY A 162 0.02 -27.88 -20.93
N ASP A 163 1.21 -27.43 -21.36
CA ASP A 163 1.82 -26.16 -20.94
C ASP A 163 2.08 -25.23 -22.14
N LEU A 164 1.79 -23.93 -21.98
CA LEU A 164 1.96 -22.91 -23.01
C LEU A 164 2.62 -21.64 -22.46
N ASP A 165 3.44 -20.98 -23.27
CA ASP A 165 3.96 -19.63 -23.03
C ASP A 165 3.56 -18.72 -24.22
N ILE A 166 2.99 -17.54 -23.95
CA ILE A 166 2.58 -16.54 -24.95
C ILE A 166 3.35 -15.24 -24.71
N GLU A 167 4.19 -14.84 -25.65
CA GLU A 167 5.01 -13.61 -25.57
C GLU A 167 4.53 -12.56 -26.58
N LEU A 168 4.20 -11.35 -26.11
CA LEU A 168 3.91 -10.20 -26.97
C LEU A 168 5.24 -9.58 -27.43
N GLN A 169 5.40 -9.41 -28.74
CA GLN A 169 6.54 -8.71 -29.34
C GLN A 169 6.09 -7.48 -30.13
N VAL A 170 6.82 -6.36 -29.98
CA VAL A 170 6.66 -5.12 -30.74
C VAL A 170 8.04 -4.72 -31.26
N ASP A 171 8.28 -4.86 -32.57
CA ASP A 171 9.60 -4.66 -33.21
C ASP A 171 10.76 -5.44 -32.53
N GLY A 172 10.44 -6.57 -31.88
CA GLY A 172 11.38 -7.39 -31.12
C GLY A 172 11.60 -6.96 -29.66
N ALA A 173 11.00 -5.87 -29.21
CA ALA A 173 10.83 -5.58 -27.77
C ALA A 173 9.75 -6.50 -27.19
N ARG A 174 9.93 -6.92 -25.93
CA ARG A 174 9.15 -8.00 -25.30
C ARG A 174 8.46 -7.54 -24.01
N PRO A 175 7.45 -6.64 -24.10
CA PRO A 175 6.83 -6.00 -22.95
C PRO A 175 6.12 -6.95 -21.97
N LEU A 176 5.55 -8.04 -22.48
CA LEU A 176 4.68 -8.94 -21.73
C LEU A 176 4.90 -10.38 -22.18
N SER A 177 5.00 -11.30 -21.22
CA SER A 177 4.94 -12.75 -21.45
C SER A 177 4.02 -13.42 -20.44
N LEU A 178 3.26 -14.40 -20.89
CA LEU A 178 2.15 -15.03 -20.18
C LEU A 178 2.37 -16.54 -20.17
N ARG A 179 2.36 -17.16 -18.99
CA ARG A 179 2.61 -18.59 -18.78
C ARG A 179 1.29 -19.27 -18.40
N LEU A 180 1.00 -20.40 -19.03
CA LEU A 180 -0.28 -21.12 -19.01
C LEU A 180 -0.01 -22.62 -18.84
N HIS A 181 0.41 -22.99 -17.65
CA HIS A 181 0.87 -24.35 -17.33
C HIS A 181 -0.21 -25.09 -16.54
N ALA A 182 -0.21 -26.43 -16.59
CA ALA A 182 -1.22 -27.26 -15.95
C ALA A 182 -1.34 -27.04 -14.42
N SER A 183 -0.31 -26.46 -13.78
CA SER A 183 -0.32 -26.05 -12.37
C SER A 183 -0.12 -24.54 -12.13
N GLU A 184 -0.01 -23.69 -13.15
CA GLU A 184 0.31 -22.27 -12.98
C GLU A 184 -0.24 -21.35 -14.09
N ILE A 185 -0.77 -20.17 -13.71
CA ILE A 185 -0.93 -19.03 -14.61
C ILE A 185 -0.03 -17.90 -14.12
N ALA A 186 0.83 -17.34 -14.98
CA ALA A 186 1.67 -16.20 -14.60
C ALA A 186 1.74 -15.12 -15.68
N VAL A 187 1.57 -13.86 -15.28
CA VAL A 187 1.79 -12.68 -16.13
C VAL A 187 3.13 -12.04 -15.74
N VAL A 188 4.06 -11.93 -16.70
CA VAL A 188 5.38 -11.31 -16.50
C VAL A 188 5.48 -10.06 -17.36
N LEU A 189 5.82 -8.93 -16.72
CA LEU A 189 5.99 -7.63 -17.36
C LEU A 189 7.46 -7.23 -17.36
N ASP A 190 7.99 -6.84 -18.52
CA ASP A 190 9.34 -6.27 -18.67
C ASP A 190 9.22 -4.75 -18.90
N LEU A 191 9.66 -3.96 -17.93
CA LEU A 191 9.51 -2.51 -17.98
C LEU A 191 10.34 -1.90 -19.13
N GLY A 192 11.52 -2.45 -19.42
CA GLY A 192 12.35 -2.03 -20.55
C GLY A 192 11.68 -2.37 -21.89
N GLY A 193 11.06 -3.54 -21.99
CA GLY A 193 10.22 -3.96 -23.10
C GLY A 193 9.02 -3.02 -23.31
N ILE A 194 8.30 -2.68 -22.24
CA ILE A 194 7.16 -1.75 -22.25
C ILE A 194 7.59 -0.35 -22.71
N LYS A 195 8.65 0.22 -22.13
CA LYS A 195 9.17 1.52 -22.58
C LYS A 195 9.57 1.49 -24.06
N THR A 196 10.20 0.41 -24.53
CA THR A 196 10.63 0.30 -25.93
C THR A 196 9.41 0.21 -26.87
N ALA A 197 8.42 -0.61 -26.53
CA ALA A 197 7.18 -0.77 -27.30
C ALA A 197 6.36 0.53 -27.36
N LEU A 198 6.15 1.21 -26.22
CA LEU A 198 5.40 2.47 -26.17
C LEU A 198 6.07 3.59 -26.98
N ASN A 199 7.41 3.71 -26.93
CA ASN A 199 8.13 4.66 -27.78
C ASN A 199 7.97 4.35 -29.27
N ALA A 200 7.97 3.07 -29.66
CA ALA A 200 7.73 2.66 -31.04
C ALA A 200 6.30 3.01 -31.49
N ILE A 201 5.29 2.74 -30.66
CA ILE A 201 3.88 3.09 -30.92
C ILE A 201 3.74 4.61 -31.10
N ALA A 202 4.16 5.41 -30.11
CA ALA A 202 4.05 6.87 -30.13
C ALA A 202 4.71 7.49 -31.38
N THR A 203 5.93 7.05 -31.69
CA THR A 203 6.68 7.50 -32.88
C THR A 203 5.95 7.19 -34.19
N THR A 204 5.12 6.13 -34.22
CA THR A 204 4.30 5.76 -35.39
C THR A 204 3.11 6.69 -35.54
N LEU A 205 2.39 6.94 -34.45
CA LEU A 205 1.22 7.82 -34.47
C LEU A 205 1.63 9.28 -34.72
N GLY A 206 2.84 9.68 -34.30
CA GLY A 206 3.35 11.06 -34.33
C GLY A 206 3.13 11.77 -33.00
N GLU A 207 2.84 11.00 -31.95
CA GLU A 207 2.61 11.46 -30.59
C GLU A 207 3.91 11.54 -29.79
N SER A 208 3.87 12.32 -28.71
CA SER A 208 4.95 12.39 -27.71
C SER A 208 4.42 11.90 -26.38
N ILE A 209 4.66 10.63 -26.04
CA ILE A 209 4.38 10.09 -24.71
C ILE A 209 5.57 10.42 -23.79
N GLU A 210 5.29 11.13 -22.70
CA GLU A 210 6.30 11.40 -21.67
C GLU A 210 6.52 10.16 -20.79
N LEU A 211 7.64 9.48 -21.01
CA LEU A 211 8.04 8.27 -20.29
C LEU A 211 9.27 8.54 -19.40
N PRO A 212 9.40 7.88 -18.24
CA PRO A 212 10.57 7.99 -17.38
C PRO A 212 11.90 7.76 -18.13
N GLY A 213 12.94 8.50 -17.77
CA GLY A 213 14.29 8.42 -18.33
C GLY A 213 14.91 7.03 -18.14
N THR A 214 14.85 6.49 -16.92
CA THR A 214 15.00 5.05 -16.67
C THR A 214 13.64 4.41 -16.43
N PHE A 215 13.38 3.25 -17.03
CA PHE A 215 12.20 2.41 -16.76
C PHE A 215 12.58 0.96 -17.08
N VAL A 216 13.15 0.28 -16.08
CA VAL A 216 13.69 -1.09 -16.23
C VAL A 216 13.36 -1.94 -15.00
N GLY A 217 13.45 -3.25 -15.16
CA GLY A 217 13.04 -4.24 -14.16
C GLY A 217 12.03 -5.22 -14.74
N ARG A 218 11.80 -6.33 -14.03
CA ARG A 218 10.90 -7.39 -14.46
C ARG A 218 10.09 -7.88 -13.28
N VAL A 219 8.77 -7.82 -13.39
CA VAL A 219 7.83 -8.22 -12.34
C VAL A 219 6.90 -9.31 -12.84
N GLU A 220 6.42 -10.15 -11.93
CA GLU A 220 5.55 -11.29 -12.22
C GLU A 220 4.39 -11.33 -11.24
N LEU A 221 3.21 -11.70 -11.74
CA LEU A 221 2.03 -12.03 -10.98
C LEU A 221 1.62 -13.46 -11.34
N ALA A 222 1.75 -14.39 -10.40
CA ALA A 222 1.50 -15.81 -10.58
C ALA A 222 0.34 -16.31 -9.71
N LEU A 223 -0.38 -17.32 -10.21
CA LEU A 223 -1.38 -18.12 -9.52
C LEU A 223 -1.06 -19.60 -9.74
N THR A 224 -0.66 -20.29 -8.68
CA THR A 224 -0.20 -21.68 -8.70
C THR A 224 -1.18 -22.59 -7.96
N LYS A 225 -1.60 -23.69 -8.60
CA LYS A 225 -2.35 -24.79 -7.99
C LYS A 225 -1.37 -25.71 -7.25
N VAL A 226 -1.36 -25.60 -5.92
CA VAL A 226 -0.48 -26.41 -5.04
C VAL A 226 -1.10 -27.79 -4.79
N SER A 227 -2.42 -27.85 -4.67
CA SER A 227 -3.22 -29.08 -4.71
C SER A 227 -4.68 -28.76 -5.11
N ASP A 228 -5.53 -29.77 -5.27
CA ASP A 228 -6.97 -29.58 -5.56
C ASP A 228 -7.73 -28.74 -4.52
N ASN A 229 -7.14 -28.50 -3.34
CA ASN A 229 -7.72 -27.69 -2.26
C ASN A 229 -6.80 -26.54 -1.81
N GLU A 230 -5.67 -26.32 -2.47
CA GLU A 230 -4.66 -25.32 -2.07
C GLU A 230 -4.15 -24.53 -3.28
N TYR A 231 -4.30 -23.21 -3.25
CA TYR A 231 -3.82 -22.29 -4.29
C TYR A 231 -2.95 -21.19 -3.69
N ARG A 232 -1.88 -20.82 -4.39
CA ARG A 232 -0.97 -19.72 -4.04
C ARG A 232 -1.03 -18.63 -5.11
N GLY A 233 -1.40 -17.42 -4.73
CA GLY A 233 -1.15 -16.21 -5.53
C GLY A 233 0.14 -15.56 -5.08
N ALA A 234 0.99 -15.10 -6.01
CA ALA A 234 2.26 -14.46 -5.69
C ALA A 234 2.57 -13.29 -6.64
N PHE A 235 3.16 -12.23 -6.11
CA PHE A 235 3.79 -11.14 -6.83
C PHE A 235 5.29 -11.17 -6.56
N SER A 236 6.09 -11.21 -7.63
CA SER A 236 7.54 -11.34 -7.59
C SER A 236 8.23 -10.22 -8.38
N VAL A 237 9.33 -9.71 -7.83
CA VAL A 237 10.25 -8.79 -8.51
C VAL A 237 11.43 -9.61 -9.02
N LEU A 238 11.24 -10.25 -10.19
CA LEU A 238 12.21 -11.16 -10.81
C LEU A 238 13.53 -10.46 -11.17
N GLN A 239 13.46 -9.19 -11.56
CA GLN A 239 14.60 -8.30 -11.71
C GLN A 239 14.25 -6.97 -11.05
N ALA A 240 15.20 -6.44 -10.26
CA ALA A 240 15.05 -5.18 -9.54
C ALA A 240 14.51 -4.06 -10.46
N VAL A 241 13.53 -3.32 -9.95
CA VAL A 241 12.89 -2.22 -10.66
C VAL A 241 13.68 -0.95 -10.43
N GLU A 242 13.94 -0.21 -11.50
CA GLU A 242 14.45 1.16 -11.46
C GLU A 242 13.60 2.03 -12.40
N VAL A 243 12.96 3.04 -11.83
CA VAL A 243 12.19 4.07 -12.54
C VAL A 243 12.79 5.42 -12.17
N VAL A 244 13.18 6.21 -13.16
CA VAL A 244 13.72 7.57 -12.95
C VAL A 244 13.04 8.52 -13.93
N HIS A 245 12.04 9.24 -13.46
CA HIS A 245 11.41 10.34 -14.18
C HIS A 245 12.19 11.63 -13.89
N LYS A 246 12.75 12.22 -14.96
CA LYS A 246 13.61 13.44 -14.96
C LYS A 246 14.93 13.27 -14.16
N PRO A 247 16.00 14.04 -14.46
CA PRO A 247 17.20 14.05 -13.61
C PRO A 247 16.93 14.77 -12.27
N SER A 248 17.70 14.50 -11.22
CA SER A 248 17.51 15.11 -9.88
C SER A 248 17.85 16.61 -9.78
N SER A 249 18.06 17.27 -10.91
CA SER A 249 18.12 18.74 -11.04
C SER A 249 16.81 19.37 -11.53
N ASP A 250 15.77 18.56 -11.72
CA ASP A 250 14.48 18.92 -12.31
C ASP A 250 13.39 18.98 -11.22
N PRO A 251 12.49 19.99 -11.20
CA PRO A 251 11.42 20.08 -10.20
C PRO A 251 10.41 18.92 -10.29
N GLU A 252 10.31 18.23 -11.43
CA GLU A 252 9.43 17.07 -11.59
C GLU A 252 10.16 15.74 -11.25
N HIS A 253 11.35 15.79 -10.65
CA HIS A 253 12.13 14.58 -10.38
C HIS A 253 11.43 13.58 -9.45
N LEU A 254 11.40 12.32 -9.91
CA LEU A 254 10.95 11.15 -9.17
C LEU A 254 11.79 9.93 -9.57
N ALA A 255 12.58 9.40 -8.64
CA ALA A 255 13.25 8.11 -8.76
C ALA A 255 12.68 7.09 -7.76
N PHE A 256 12.39 5.89 -8.24
CA PHE A 256 11.91 4.75 -7.47
C PHE A 256 12.75 3.52 -7.80
N GLN A 257 13.22 2.83 -6.76
CA GLN A 257 13.94 1.56 -6.89
C GLN A 257 13.32 0.52 -5.95
N LEU A 258 13.22 -0.73 -6.42
CA LEU A 258 12.78 -1.86 -5.61
C LEU A 258 13.65 -3.07 -5.93
N ALA A 259 14.35 -3.58 -4.92
CA ALA A 259 15.24 -4.73 -5.04
C ALA A 259 14.49 -6.01 -5.44
N ALA A 260 15.20 -6.90 -6.13
CA ALA A 260 14.65 -8.18 -6.56
C ALA A 260 14.23 -9.06 -5.36
N ALA A 261 13.04 -9.65 -5.44
CA ALA A 261 12.44 -10.46 -4.39
C ALA A 261 11.43 -11.44 -5.00
N ASN A 262 11.64 -12.74 -4.77
CA ASN A 262 10.69 -13.79 -5.14
C ASN A 262 9.62 -13.89 -4.06
N ASP A 263 8.35 -14.07 -4.45
CA ASP A 263 7.18 -14.07 -3.54
C ASP A 263 7.15 -12.82 -2.63
N ALA A 264 7.55 -11.67 -3.19
CA ALA A 264 7.65 -10.38 -2.52
C ALA A 264 6.34 -9.95 -1.83
N VAL A 265 5.20 -10.32 -2.42
CA VAL A 265 3.93 -10.50 -1.72
C VAL A 265 3.35 -11.83 -2.17
N ALA A 266 2.87 -12.65 -1.24
CA ALA A 266 2.17 -13.89 -1.58
C ALA A 266 0.99 -14.17 -0.65
N PHE A 267 0.01 -14.91 -1.17
CA PHE A 267 -1.22 -15.31 -0.51
C PHE A 267 -1.47 -16.78 -0.78
N THR A 268 -1.93 -17.55 0.19
CA THR A 268 -2.22 -18.98 0.02
C THR A 268 -3.51 -19.34 0.73
N LEU A 269 -4.44 -19.91 -0.03
CA LEU A 269 -5.73 -20.41 0.45
C LEU A 269 -5.67 -21.93 0.50
N ASP A 270 -5.83 -22.49 1.70
CA ASP A 270 -5.95 -23.92 1.94
C ASP A 270 -7.36 -24.20 2.47
N ALA A 271 -8.24 -24.75 1.62
CA ALA A 271 -9.62 -25.05 1.98
C ALA A 271 -9.75 -26.38 2.76
N ALA A 272 -8.78 -27.28 2.64
CA ALA A 272 -8.76 -28.53 3.39
C ALA A 272 -8.49 -28.28 4.89
N GLN A 273 -7.61 -27.33 5.22
CA GLN A 273 -7.32 -26.91 6.59
C GLN A 273 -8.12 -25.68 7.04
N ARG A 274 -8.85 -25.00 6.12
CA ARG A 274 -9.52 -23.70 6.37
C ARG A 274 -8.55 -22.64 6.90
N ARG A 275 -7.40 -22.54 6.26
CA ARG A 275 -6.27 -21.69 6.61
C ARG A 275 -5.97 -20.73 5.48
N ALA A 276 -5.93 -19.43 5.79
CA ALA A 276 -5.43 -18.41 4.89
C ALA A 276 -4.08 -17.91 5.39
N LEU A 277 -3.10 -17.84 4.49
CA LEU A 277 -1.78 -17.26 4.74
C LEU A 277 -1.60 -16.05 3.83
N ALA A 278 -1.16 -14.92 4.37
CA ALA A 278 -0.61 -13.81 3.62
C ALA A 278 0.84 -13.58 4.05
N SER A 279 1.71 -13.19 3.13
CA SER A 279 3.13 -12.97 3.40
C SER A 279 3.66 -11.81 2.57
N VAL A 280 4.54 -11.02 3.16
CA VAL A 280 5.33 -9.97 2.51
C VAL A 280 6.81 -10.25 2.76
N ALA A 281 7.61 -10.10 1.71
CA ALA A 281 9.05 -10.35 1.68
C ALA A 281 9.74 -9.37 0.72
N LEU A 282 9.37 -8.09 0.80
CA LEU A 282 9.94 -7.04 -0.05
C LEU A 282 11.42 -6.81 0.31
N GLY A 283 12.26 -6.76 -0.72
CA GLY A 283 13.62 -6.26 -0.59
C GLY A 283 13.65 -4.75 -0.32
N ALA A 284 14.85 -4.17 -0.29
CA ALA A 284 15.01 -2.73 -0.10
C ALA A 284 14.24 -1.91 -1.15
N LEU A 285 13.64 -0.81 -0.70
CA LEU A 285 12.88 0.14 -1.50
C LEU A 285 13.46 1.53 -1.27
N ASP A 286 13.84 2.20 -2.35
CA ASP A 286 14.36 3.56 -2.35
C ASP A 286 13.43 4.46 -3.18
N LEU A 287 13.14 5.65 -2.65
CA LEU A 287 12.27 6.64 -3.27
C LEU A 287 12.89 8.04 -3.09
N GLU A 288 13.40 8.64 -4.15
CA GLU A 288 13.89 10.02 -4.18
C GLU A 288 12.94 10.89 -5.01
N ALA A 289 12.57 12.06 -4.50
CA ALA A 289 11.67 12.99 -5.19
C ALA A 289 12.05 14.45 -4.89
N ALA A 290 11.73 15.36 -5.81
CA ALA A 290 11.76 16.79 -5.53
C ALA A 290 10.78 17.14 -4.39
N LEU A 291 11.18 18.00 -3.45
CA LEU A 291 10.34 18.32 -2.28
C LEU A 291 8.99 18.96 -2.69
N ASP A 292 9.00 19.80 -3.72
CA ASP A 292 7.79 20.44 -4.27
C ASP A 292 6.79 19.44 -4.89
N LEU A 293 7.26 18.27 -5.37
CA LEU A 293 6.39 17.21 -5.87
C LEU A 293 5.67 16.45 -4.74
N VAL A 294 6.27 16.43 -3.53
CA VAL A 294 5.74 15.72 -2.35
C VAL A 294 4.86 16.62 -1.49
N ASP A 295 5.26 17.88 -1.31
CA ASP A 295 4.56 18.90 -0.52
C ASP A 295 4.52 20.23 -1.32
N PRO A 296 3.68 20.32 -2.38
CA PRO A 296 3.62 21.49 -3.25
C PRO A 296 3.12 22.73 -2.52
N VAL A 297 3.91 23.80 -2.58
CA VAL A 297 3.55 25.06 -1.91
C VAL A 297 2.37 25.74 -2.62
N SER A 298 1.33 26.06 -1.87
CA SER A 298 0.19 26.84 -2.36
C SER A 298 -0.09 28.01 -1.42
N GLU A 299 0.22 29.24 -1.86
CA GLU A 299 0.00 30.48 -1.11
C GLU A 299 -1.49 30.94 -1.15
N GLY A 300 -2.40 29.98 -0.99
CA GLY A 300 -3.83 30.17 -1.19
C GLY A 300 -4.18 30.45 -2.66
N ALA A 301 -5.24 31.23 -2.87
CA ALA A 301 -5.70 31.61 -4.20
C ALA A 301 -6.16 33.08 -4.25
N THR A 302 -5.80 33.77 -5.32
CA THR A 302 -6.31 35.10 -5.66
C THR A 302 -7.67 34.96 -6.35
N CYS A 303 -8.73 35.17 -5.58
CA CYS A 303 -10.10 35.18 -6.09
C CYS A 303 -10.42 36.51 -6.79
N SER A 304 -11.01 36.38 -7.98
CA SER A 304 -11.47 37.49 -8.84
C SER A 304 -12.89 37.20 -9.31
N VAL A 305 -13.65 38.24 -9.70
CA VAL A 305 -15.00 38.06 -10.24
C VAL A 305 -14.95 38.17 -11.76
N ASP A 306 -15.45 37.14 -12.45
CA ASP A 306 -15.43 37.05 -13.90
C ASP A 306 -16.49 37.92 -14.59
N GLN A 307 -16.51 37.91 -15.93
CA GLN A 307 -17.47 38.67 -16.73
C GLN A 307 -18.93 38.21 -16.61
N TYR A 308 -19.20 37.09 -15.93
CA TYR A 308 -20.53 36.55 -15.65
C TYR A 308 -20.96 36.74 -14.19
N GLY A 309 -20.08 37.27 -13.33
CA GLY A 309 -20.34 37.49 -11.91
C GLY A 309 -20.01 36.28 -11.02
N GLN A 310 -19.22 35.31 -11.50
CA GLN A 310 -18.76 34.17 -10.71
C GLN A 310 -17.36 34.42 -10.14
N GLU A 311 -17.11 33.90 -8.94
CA GLU A 311 -15.81 34.01 -8.27
C GLU A 311 -14.87 32.91 -8.78
N VAL A 312 -13.81 33.32 -9.49
CA VAL A 312 -12.76 32.47 -10.03
C VAL A 312 -11.49 32.71 -9.23
N CYS A 313 -11.07 31.68 -8.50
CA CYS A 313 -9.88 31.69 -7.65
C CYS A 313 -8.70 31.04 -8.37
N GLU A 314 -7.77 31.86 -8.87
CA GLU A 314 -6.50 31.37 -9.41
C GLU A 314 -5.53 31.09 -8.24
N PRO A 315 -4.87 29.93 -8.16
CA PRO A 315 -3.92 29.64 -7.09
C PRO A 315 -2.75 30.64 -7.14
N SER A 316 -2.37 31.20 -6.01
CA SER A 316 -1.23 32.11 -5.94
C SER A 316 0.06 31.28 -6.11
N PRO A 317 0.90 31.55 -7.12
CA PRO A 317 2.13 30.81 -7.33
C PRO A 317 3.14 31.19 -6.25
N ALA A 318 3.22 30.35 -5.22
CA ALA A 318 4.27 30.38 -4.23
C ALA A 318 5.64 30.13 -4.87
N ALA A 319 6.72 30.43 -4.15
CA ALA A 319 8.02 29.89 -4.52
C ALA A 319 8.02 28.37 -4.33
N PRO A 320 8.39 27.56 -5.35
CA PRO A 320 8.43 26.11 -5.20
C PRO A 320 9.50 25.69 -4.19
N ARG A 321 9.20 24.65 -3.40
CA ARG A 321 10.11 24.13 -2.37
C ARG A 321 11.39 23.57 -2.96
N SER A 322 12.51 23.79 -2.26
CA SER A 322 13.83 23.43 -2.79
C SER A 322 14.33 22.09 -2.26
N GLY A 323 15.08 21.37 -3.10
CA GLY A 323 15.81 20.17 -2.71
C GLY A 323 15.08 18.84 -2.90
N LEU A 324 15.75 17.77 -2.45
CA LEU A 324 15.39 16.38 -2.68
C LEU A 324 15.06 15.68 -1.36
N LEU A 325 13.94 14.96 -1.32
CA LEU A 325 13.56 14.05 -0.24
C LEU A 325 13.83 12.62 -0.69
N ALA A 326 14.67 11.88 0.04
CA ALA A 326 15.04 10.51 -0.27
C ALA A 326 14.71 9.55 0.89
N LEU A 327 13.74 8.67 0.69
CA LEU A 327 13.35 7.59 1.60
C LEU A 327 14.07 6.29 1.22
N HIS A 328 14.58 5.58 2.22
CA HIS A 328 15.13 4.24 2.12
C HIS A 328 14.46 3.34 3.15
N LEU A 329 13.70 2.34 2.69
CA LEU A 329 13.18 1.24 3.48
C LEU A 329 14.07 0.02 3.24
N ALA A 330 14.74 -0.48 4.28
CA ALA A 330 15.72 -1.58 4.15
C ALA A 330 15.10 -2.95 3.80
N GLY A 331 13.77 -3.04 3.78
CA GLY A 331 12.96 -4.19 3.41
C GLY A 331 11.64 -4.21 4.18
N LEU A 332 10.75 -5.15 3.85
CA LEU A 332 9.56 -5.43 4.65
C LEU A 332 9.29 -6.93 4.66
N SER A 333 9.43 -7.57 5.82
CA SER A 333 9.07 -8.97 6.05
C SER A 333 7.89 -9.09 6.99
N GLY A 334 7.08 -10.13 6.79
CA GLY A 334 5.99 -10.49 7.69
C GLY A 334 5.08 -11.56 7.11
N GLN A 335 4.49 -12.40 7.96
CA GLN A 335 3.52 -13.42 7.57
C GLN A 335 2.31 -13.33 8.49
N ALA A 336 1.11 -13.24 7.93
CA ALA A 336 -0.16 -13.30 8.65
C ALA A 336 -0.84 -14.64 8.39
N GLN A 337 -1.03 -15.43 9.44
CA GLN A 337 -1.82 -16.65 9.42
C GLN A 337 -3.16 -16.42 10.10
N LEU A 338 -4.25 -16.58 9.34
CA LEU A 338 -5.61 -16.66 9.85
C LEU A 338 -6.04 -18.13 9.89
N SER A 339 -6.42 -18.60 11.08
CA SER A 339 -6.88 -19.97 11.30
C SER A 339 -8.36 -20.00 11.67
N VAL A 340 -9.23 -20.26 10.69
CA VAL A 340 -10.69 -20.22 10.87
C VAL A 340 -11.20 -21.31 11.85
N ALA A 341 -10.38 -22.34 12.12
CA ALA A 341 -10.67 -23.38 13.10
C ALA A 341 -10.22 -23.05 14.54
N GLN A 342 -9.46 -21.97 14.74
CA GLN A 342 -8.84 -21.61 16.02
C GLN A 342 -9.17 -20.18 16.49
N ASP A 343 -9.78 -19.37 15.63
CA ASP A 343 -10.18 -17.98 15.89
C ASP A 343 -9.01 -17.12 16.37
N GLU A 344 -7.91 -17.19 15.61
CA GLU A 344 -6.61 -16.66 16.01
C GLU A 344 -5.90 -16.03 14.80
N LEU A 345 -5.37 -14.82 15.01
CA LEU A 345 -4.46 -14.14 14.09
C LEU A 345 -3.03 -14.20 14.64
N LYS A 346 -2.17 -14.95 13.97
CA LYS A 346 -0.72 -14.90 14.20
C LYS A 346 -0.03 -14.08 13.14
N LEU A 347 0.79 -13.13 13.58
CA LEU A 347 1.75 -12.41 12.75
C LEU A 347 3.14 -12.91 13.11
N THR A 348 3.93 -13.35 12.13
CA THR A 348 5.30 -13.85 12.35
C THR A 348 6.30 -13.19 11.42
N ASP A 349 7.58 -13.24 11.78
CA ASP A 349 8.70 -12.73 10.97
C ASP A 349 8.60 -11.23 10.59
N LEU A 350 7.86 -10.43 11.39
CA LEU A 350 7.63 -9.00 11.16
C LEU A 350 8.94 -8.22 11.28
N GLY A 351 9.37 -7.53 10.21
CA GLY A 351 10.64 -6.80 10.18
C GLY A 351 10.72 -5.72 9.11
N LEU A 352 11.50 -4.66 9.38
CA LEU A 352 11.75 -3.54 8.45
C LEU A 352 13.07 -3.72 7.67
N GLY A 353 13.35 -4.98 7.29
CA GLY A 353 14.61 -5.36 6.65
C GLY A 353 15.80 -5.49 7.62
N ASN A 354 16.98 -5.73 7.05
CA ASN A 354 18.20 -6.07 7.82
C ASN A 354 19.06 -4.84 8.21
N GLN A 355 18.58 -3.62 7.96
CA GLN A 355 19.27 -2.36 8.23
C GLN A 355 18.29 -1.30 8.72
N THR A 356 18.80 -0.19 9.25
CA THR A 356 17.99 0.96 9.67
C THR A 356 17.34 1.61 8.44
N SER A 357 16.03 1.83 8.48
CA SER A 357 15.32 2.58 7.43
C SER A 357 15.47 4.08 7.67
N THR A 358 15.57 4.90 6.62
CA THR A 358 15.91 6.34 6.76
C THR A 358 15.11 7.22 5.82
N VAL A 359 14.95 8.50 6.17
CA VAL A 359 14.61 9.57 5.22
C VAL A 359 15.67 10.66 5.30
N LYS A 360 16.05 11.19 4.15
CA LYS A 360 17.08 12.22 3.97
C LYS A 360 16.50 13.41 3.23
N TYR A 361 16.97 14.61 3.58
CA TYR A 361 16.76 15.84 2.82
C TYR A 361 18.09 16.34 2.30
N ASN A 362 18.22 16.55 0.99
CA ASN A 362 19.48 16.91 0.31
C ASN A 362 20.68 16.03 0.75
N GLY A 363 20.45 14.72 0.83
CA GLY A 363 21.42 13.72 1.27
C GLY A 363 21.69 13.66 2.79
N SER A 364 21.26 14.66 3.56
CA SER A 364 21.38 14.70 5.02
C SER A 364 20.24 13.92 5.67
N GLN A 365 20.53 12.97 6.55
CA GLN A 365 19.51 12.19 7.24
C GLN A 365 18.67 13.10 8.16
N ILE A 366 17.34 13.01 8.04
CA ILE A 366 16.35 13.74 8.85
C ILE A 366 15.48 12.80 9.69
N LEU A 367 15.35 11.53 9.29
CA LEU A 367 14.68 10.47 10.03
C LEU A 367 15.48 9.17 9.90
N ALA A 368 15.57 8.41 10.99
CA ALA A 368 15.89 7.00 10.96
C ALA A 368 14.92 6.22 11.84
N VAL A 369 14.54 5.02 11.40
CA VAL A 369 13.65 4.10 12.11
C VAL A 369 14.30 2.72 12.14
N ASP A 370 14.40 2.16 13.33
CA ASP A 370 14.96 0.85 13.58
C ASP A 370 14.00 0.00 14.42
N LEU A 371 13.83 -1.26 14.05
CA LEU A 371 12.97 -2.23 14.74
C LEU A 371 13.84 -3.41 15.17
N ASN A 372 13.78 -3.79 16.44
CA ASN A 372 14.46 -4.95 17.03
C ASN A 372 15.95 -5.04 16.70
N ALA A 373 16.67 -3.91 16.67
CA ALA A 373 18.09 -3.82 16.29
C ALA A 373 18.99 -4.85 17.01
N ALA A 374 18.81 -4.99 18.33
CA ALA A 374 19.54 -5.96 19.16
C ALA A 374 19.00 -7.40 19.10
N ALA A 375 17.77 -7.58 18.59
CA ALA A 375 17.02 -8.84 18.58
C ALA A 375 16.87 -9.45 17.17
N GLY A 376 17.75 -9.11 16.23
CA GLY A 376 17.76 -9.67 14.87
C GLY A 376 16.76 -9.03 13.89
N ARG A 377 16.27 -7.82 14.21
CA ARG A 377 15.40 -6.98 13.37
C ARG A 377 14.03 -7.56 13.02
N LYS A 378 13.60 -8.58 13.77
CA LYS A 378 12.37 -9.33 13.55
C LYS A 378 11.61 -9.56 14.85
N LEU A 379 10.29 -9.72 14.77
CA LEU A 379 9.45 -10.22 15.86
C LEU A 379 8.26 -11.02 15.35
N ASP A 380 7.77 -11.91 16.20
CA ASP A 380 6.42 -12.48 16.08
C ASP A 380 5.47 -11.71 17.01
N LEU A 381 4.24 -11.49 16.56
CA LEU A 381 3.15 -10.85 17.30
C LEU A 381 1.90 -11.74 17.24
N THR A 382 1.45 -12.23 18.39
CA THR A 382 0.16 -12.92 18.52
C THR A 382 -0.87 -11.95 19.09
N ILE A 383 -2.03 -11.86 18.45
CA ILE A 383 -3.17 -11.06 18.91
C ILE A 383 -4.27 -12.03 19.38
N SER A 384 -4.82 -11.80 20.57
CA SER A 384 -5.88 -12.63 21.14
C SER A 384 -6.85 -11.78 21.97
N ASP A 385 -8.15 -11.90 21.73
CA ASP A 385 -9.16 -11.09 22.40
C ASP A 385 -9.36 -11.44 23.89
N SER A 386 -9.93 -10.47 24.60
CA SER A 386 -10.33 -10.59 26.01
C SER A 386 -11.59 -9.77 26.26
N SER A 387 -12.24 -9.96 27.42
CA SER A 387 -13.46 -9.22 27.79
C SER A 387 -13.25 -7.71 27.94
N ASP A 388 -12.00 -7.27 28.10
CA ASP A 388 -11.62 -5.90 28.44
C ASP A 388 -10.75 -5.25 27.33
N GLY A 389 -10.75 -5.83 26.12
CA GLY A 389 -9.92 -5.40 24.98
C GLY A 389 -8.82 -6.41 24.58
N PRO A 390 -8.18 -6.22 23.41
CA PRO A 390 -7.28 -7.20 22.81
C PRO A 390 -5.91 -7.27 23.51
N ILE A 391 -5.39 -8.49 23.61
CA ILE A 391 -4.07 -8.78 24.18
C ILE A 391 -3.07 -9.00 23.05
N LEU A 392 -1.97 -8.24 23.09
CA LEU A 392 -0.81 -8.34 22.20
C LEU A 392 0.33 -9.06 22.93
N LYS A 393 0.91 -10.08 22.31
CA LYS A 393 2.08 -10.83 22.81
C LYS A 393 3.18 -10.83 21.77
N VAL A 394 4.41 -10.46 22.16
CA VAL A 394 5.55 -10.38 21.25
C VAL A 394 6.62 -11.44 21.56
N LYS A 395 7.35 -11.87 20.54
CA LYS A 395 8.58 -12.69 20.69
C LYS A 395 9.68 -12.21 19.73
N PRO A 396 10.95 -12.16 20.15
CA PRO A 396 11.42 -12.32 21.54
C PRO A 396 11.06 -11.11 22.42
N SER A 397 10.93 -9.93 21.81
CA SER A 397 10.63 -8.64 22.42
C SER A 397 10.15 -7.68 21.32
N PHE A 398 9.73 -6.48 21.70
CA PHE A 398 9.54 -5.35 20.79
C PHE A 398 10.48 -4.20 21.20
N GLU A 399 11.15 -3.59 20.23
CA GLU A 399 12.02 -2.42 20.41
C GLU A 399 11.95 -1.58 19.13
N LEU A 400 11.36 -0.39 19.20
CA LEU A 400 11.30 0.59 18.13
C LEU A 400 12.16 1.79 18.54
N ALA A 401 13.20 2.08 17.76
CA ALA A 401 14.03 3.27 17.93
C ALA A 401 13.80 4.22 16.74
N VAL A 402 13.57 5.49 17.05
CA VAL A 402 13.37 6.56 16.06
C VAL A 402 14.37 7.68 16.36
N ALA A 403 15.09 8.13 15.34
CA ALA A 403 16.00 9.27 15.44
C ALA A 403 15.57 10.36 14.44
N LEU A 404 15.41 11.58 14.95
CA LEU A 404 14.92 12.75 14.24
C LEU A 404 16.04 13.79 14.16
N ALA A 405 16.29 14.29 12.96
CA ALA A 405 17.29 15.31 12.67
C ALA A 405 16.67 16.44 11.82
N LEU A 406 15.46 16.88 12.18
CA LEU A 406 14.65 17.81 11.38
C LEU A 406 15.23 19.23 11.31
N GLY A 407 16.33 19.52 12.02
CA GLY A 407 17.05 20.80 11.93
C GLY A 407 17.42 21.20 10.50
N ALA A 408 17.65 20.23 9.61
CA ALA A 408 17.93 20.49 8.19
C ALA A 408 16.73 21.07 7.39
N LEU A 409 15.49 20.89 7.89
CA LEU A 409 14.27 21.39 7.25
C LEU A 409 13.92 22.84 7.62
N ARG A 410 14.64 23.46 8.56
CA ARG A 410 14.37 24.82 9.06
C ARG A 410 14.52 25.96 8.04
N GLY A 411 14.99 25.65 6.82
CA GLY A 411 14.96 26.58 5.68
C GLY A 411 13.63 26.56 4.89
N GLU A 412 12.91 25.44 4.90
CA GLU A 412 11.68 25.19 4.12
C GLU A 412 10.42 25.19 5.01
N TYR A 413 10.57 25.02 6.33
CA TYR A 413 9.50 24.99 7.34
C TYR A 413 9.88 25.84 8.55
N SER A 414 8.98 26.75 8.97
CA SER A 414 9.22 27.72 10.05
C SER A 414 8.85 27.21 11.45
N ASP A 415 8.13 26.08 11.52
CA ASP A 415 7.46 25.54 12.70
C ASP A 415 8.04 24.19 13.17
N VAL A 416 9.25 23.82 12.69
CA VAL A 416 9.97 22.60 13.13
C VAL A 416 10.21 22.64 14.65
N PRO A 417 9.56 21.77 15.44
CA PRO A 417 9.58 21.85 16.90
C PRO A 417 10.94 21.42 17.47
N ASP A 418 11.35 22.04 18.58
CA ASP A 418 12.72 21.88 19.08
C ASP A 418 13.08 20.43 19.47
N TRP A 419 12.13 19.65 19.99
CA TRP A 419 12.32 18.23 20.33
C TRP A 419 12.63 17.32 19.12
N ALA A 420 12.39 17.80 17.89
CA ALA A 420 12.65 17.06 16.66
C ALA A 420 13.92 17.50 15.92
N ILE A 421 14.70 18.46 16.45
CA ILE A 421 15.96 18.91 15.85
C ILE A 421 17.02 17.80 15.89
N ASP A 422 17.12 17.11 17.03
CA ASP A 422 18.10 16.05 17.36
C ASP A 422 17.44 15.06 18.36
N GLY A 423 16.24 14.60 17.99
CA GLY A 423 15.32 13.86 18.84
C GLY A 423 15.46 12.36 18.68
N LEU A 424 16.03 11.67 19.67
CA LEU A 424 15.93 10.23 19.82
C LEU A 424 14.65 9.92 20.59
N LEU A 425 13.92 8.89 20.16
CA LEU A 425 12.72 8.36 20.79
C LEU A 425 12.78 6.83 20.77
N GLY A 426 12.42 6.18 21.87
CA GLY A 426 12.42 4.72 21.99
C GLY A 426 11.14 4.18 22.62
N ILE A 427 10.63 3.07 22.09
CA ILE A 427 9.53 2.29 22.66
C ILE A 427 10.01 0.84 22.77
N LYS A 428 10.03 0.28 23.99
CA LYS A 428 10.52 -1.08 24.24
C LYS A 428 9.53 -1.87 25.09
N LEU A 429 9.32 -3.14 24.76
CA LEU A 429 8.55 -4.10 25.54
C LEU A 429 9.35 -5.42 25.62
N ASP A 430 10.03 -5.63 26.75
CA ASP A 430 10.93 -6.78 26.99
C ASP A 430 10.78 -7.35 28.42
N GLY A 431 11.84 -7.88 29.03
CA GLY A 431 11.83 -8.37 30.42
C GLY A 431 11.20 -9.75 30.66
N ALA A 432 10.36 -10.24 29.74
CA ALA A 432 9.76 -11.59 29.76
C ALA A 432 10.19 -12.42 28.54
N ALA A 433 9.96 -13.74 28.60
CA ALA A 433 10.19 -14.66 27.45
C ALA A 433 9.10 -14.56 26.36
N GLU A 434 7.97 -13.95 26.70
CA GLU A 434 6.88 -13.54 25.81
C GLU A 434 6.23 -12.30 26.45
N PRO A 435 6.81 -11.09 26.23
CA PRO A 435 6.25 -9.85 26.75
C PRO A 435 4.84 -9.60 26.20
N ALA A 436 3.97 -9.03 27.03
CA ALA A 436 2.55 -8.93 26.73
C ALA A 436 1.91 -7.67 27.30
N VAL A 437 1.03 -7.05 26.50
CA VAL A 437 0.19 -5.93 26.89
C VAL A 437 -1.27 -6.18 26.49
N LYS A 438 -2.21 -5.58 27.22
CA LYS A 438 -3.62 -5.49 26.83
C LYS A 438 -3.90 -4.04 26.45
N LEU A 439 -4.45 -3.83 25.25
CA LEU A 439 -5.04 -2.54 24.90
C LEU A 439 -6.38 -2.45 25.61
N LEU A 440 -6.59 -1.38 26.37
CA LEU A 440 -7.86 -1.13 27.04
C LEU A 440 -8.71 -0.22 26.16
N GLU A 441 -10.02 -0.49 26.09
CA GLU A 441 -10.93 0.46 25.47
C GLU A 441 -10.95 1.75 26.29
N GLY A 442 -10.51 2.85 25.67
CA GLY A 442 -10.68 4.20 26.19
C GLY A 442 -12.17 4.54 26.17
N GLY A 443 -12.88 4.14 27.22
CA GLY A 443 -14.31 4.35 27.31
C GLY A 443 -14.67 5.83 27.24
N ASP A 444 -15.62 6.18 26.39
CA ASP A 444 -16.21 7.52 26.32
C ASP A 444 -16.91 7.85 27.66
N VAL A 445 -16.16 8.36 28.64
CA VAL A 445 -16.72 8.83 29.91
C VAL A 445 -17.38 10.19 29.70
N ALA A 446 -18.53 10.15 29.02
CA ALA A 446 -19.35 11.32 28.72
C ALA A 446 -19.58 12.13 30.00
N THR A 447 -19.06 13.37 30.02
CA THR A 447 -18.98 14.19 31.23
C THR A 447 -20.37 14.51 31.79
N THR A 448 -20.83 13.74 32.78
CA THR A 448 -22.13 13.95 33.42
C THR A 448 -22.08 15.11 34.41
N CYS A 449 -21.92 16.33 33.90
CA CYS A 449 -22.03 17.55 34.67
C CYS A 449 -23.40 17.61 35.39
N PRO A 450 -23.45 17.72 36.73
CA PRO A 450 -24.69 17.94 37.44
C PRO A 450 -25.27 19.32 37.10
N VAL A 451 -26.60 19.45 37.12
CA VAL A 451 -27.30 20.72 36.81
C VAL A 451 -26.95 21.83 37.80
N GLU A 452 -26.58 21.47 39.03
CA GLU A 452 -26.03 22.37 40.05
C GLU A 452 -24.78 21.73 40.68
N GLY A 453 -23.60 22.25 40.36
CA GLY A 453 -22.30 21.78 40.87
C GLY A 453 -21.17 21.99 39.85
N PRO A 454 -19.89 21.85 40.25
CA PRO A 454 -18.82 21.65 39.28
C PRO A 454 -19.02 20.30 38.57
N CYS A 455 -18.59 20.19 37.31
CA CYS A 455 -18.42 18.88 36.69
C CYS A 455 -17.28 18.14 37.40
N GLU A 456 -17.46 16.87 37.74
CA GLU A 456 -16.31 16.01 38.07
C GLU A 456 -15.53 15.76 36.79
N GLU A 457 -14.20 15.89 36.84
CA GLU A 457 -13.34 15.56 35.71
C GLU A 457 -13.47 14.06 35.37
N PRO A 458 -13.57 13.67 34.10
CA PRO A 458 -13.60 12.26 33.73
C PRO A 458 -12.31 11.58 34.22
N PRO A 459 -12.40 10.36 34.78
CA PRO A 459 -11.21 9.64 35.22
C PRO A 459 -10.27 9.39 34.02
N PRO A 460 -8.94 9.43 34.24
CA PRO A 460 -7.97 9.35 33.16
C PRO A 460 -8.10 8.08 32.32
N SER A 461 -8.08 8.25 30.99
CA SER A 461 -8.11 7.18 30.00
C SER A 461 -7.03 6.15 30.31
N LYS A 462 -7.41 4.91 30.67
CA LYS A 462 -6.46 3.80 30.67
C LYS A 462 -6.24 3.35 29.23
N LEU A 463 -5.00 3.37 28.77
CA LEU A 463 -4.68 3.07 27.37
C LEU A 463 -4.10 1.66 27.20
N ILE A 464 -3.14 1.29 28.07
CA ILE A 464 -2.41 0.03 27.99
C ILE A 464 -2.21 -0.56 29.39
N GLU A 465 -2.48 -1.85 29.58
CA GLU A 465 -2.10 -2.61 30.78
C GLU A 465 -0.95 -3.56 30.42
N VAL A 466 0.16 -3.52 31.17
CA VAL A 466 1.28 -4.44 30.96
C VAL A 466 1.00 -5.75 31.69
N LEU A 467 0.86 -6.85 30.94
CA LEU A 467 0.52 -8.16 31.50
C LEU A 467 1.75 -9.00 31.82
N ALA A 468 2.82 -8.88 31.03
CA ALA A 468 4.07 -9.58 31.23
C ALA A 468 5.25 -8.80 30.65
N GLY A 469 6.36 -8.76 31.39
CA GLY A 469 7.53 -7.96 31.03
C GLY A 469 7.41 -6.52 31.51
N THR A 470 8.14 -5.61 30.85
CA THR A 470 8.20 -4.19 31.18
C THR A 470 8.11 -3.38 29.88
N LEU A 471 7.27 -2.34 29.88
CA LEU A 471 7.16 -1.35 28.81
C LEU A 471 8.00 -0.13 29.20
N THR A 472 8.89 0.32 28.31
CA THR A 472 9.69 1.53 28.48
C THR A 472 9.46 2.49 27.31
N LEU A 473 9.15 3.75 27.62
CA LEU A 473 9.21 4.87 26.66
C LEU A 473 10.39 5.76 27.01
N SER A 474 11.18 6.19 26.03
CA SER A 474 12.40 6.99 26.22
C SER A 474 12.53 8.12 25.19
N GLY A 475 13.29 9.18 25.53
CA GLY A 475 13.60 10.25 24.59
C GLY A 475 14.72 11.20 25.04
N THR A 476 15.34 11.95 24.12
CA THR A 476 16.55 12.76 24.40
C THR A 476 16.44 13.68 25.62
N ASP A 477 15.32 14.37 25.79
CA ASP A 477 15.10 15.41 26.81
C ASP A 477 14.08 15.01 27.90
N VAL A 478 13.73 13.72 28.00
CA VAL A 478 12.77 13.20 29.00
C VAL A 478 13.33 11.97 29.72
N SER A 479 13.00 11.81 30.99
CA SER A 479 13.31 10.59 31.74
C SER A 479 12.51 9.40 31.23
N ASP A 480 13.14 8.23 31.10
CA ASP A 480 12.48 6.98 30.71
C ASP A 480 11.25 6.69 31.57
N LEU A 481 10.08 6.58 30.92
CA LEU A 481 8.84 6.14 31.56
C LEU A 481 8.79 4.62 31.53
N VAL A 482 8.89 3.99 32.70
CA VAL A 482 8.90 2.54 32.89
C VAL A 482 7.57 2.08 33.48
N VAL A 483 6.93 1.09 32.85
CA VAL A 483 5.66 0.50 33.27
C VAL A 483 5.83 -1.03 33.36
N ASP A 484 5.93 -1.55 34.59
CA ASP A 484 6.10 -2.98 34.86
C ASP A 484 4.78 -3.77 34.80
N ALA A 485 4.88 -5.09 34.62
CA ALA A 485 3.74 -6.01 34.64
C ALA A 485 2.84 -5.83 35.88
N GLY A 486 1.53 -5.69 35.65
CA GLY A 486 0.52 -5.34 36.64
C GLY A 486 0.20 -3.85 36.75
N SER A 487 0.91 -2.99 36.00
CA SER A 487 0.67 -1.54 35.94
C SER A 487 0.00 -1.12 34.63
N CYS A 488 -0.61 0.08 34.63
CA CYS A 488 -1.25 0.66 33.45
C CYS A 488 -0.56 1.94 33.01
N LEU A 489 -0.40 2.13 31.70
CA LEU A 489 -0.17 3.43 31.10
C LEU A 489 -1.50 4.17 31.00
N VAL A 490 -1.56 5.37 31.57
CA VAL A 490 -2.76 6.22 31.63
C VAL A 490 -2.48 7.58 31.02
N GLU A 491 -3.49 8.17 30.41
CA GLU A 491 -3.46 9.57 29.98
C GLU A 491 -3.53 10.49 31.20
N SER A 492 -2.69 11.53 31.27
CA SER A 492 -2.81 12.54 32.32
C SER A 492 -3.88 13.58 31.95
N ALA A 493 -4.80 13.87 32.86
CA ALA A 493 -5.69 15.02 32.73
C ALA A 493 -4.87 16.31 32.51
N PRO A 494 -5.34 17.26 31.68
CA PRO A 494 -4.62 18.50 31.42
C PRO A 494 -4.45 19.29 32.71
N GLU A 495 -3.25 19.83 32.95
CA GLU A 495 -3.06 20.78 34.06
C GLU A 495 -3.98 22.00 33.84
N PRO A 496 -4.68 22.49 34.87
CA PRO A 496 -5.50 23.68 34.74
C PRO A 496 -4.61 24.88 34.39
N GLU A 497 -4.92 25.57 33.29
CA GLU A 497 -4.21 26.80 32.92
C GLU A 497 -4.20 27.77 34.13
N PRO A 498 -3.05 28.37 34.47
CA PRO A 498 -3.00 29.32 35.58
C PRO A 498 -3.94 30.49 35.26
N GLU A 499 -4.95 30.71 36.11
CA GLU A 499 -5.90 31.81 35.92
C GLU A 499 -5.13 33.12 35.66
N PRO A 500 -5.44 33.88 34.60
CA PRO A 500 -4.75 35.13 34.32
C PRO A 500 -4.93 36.06 35.52
N GLU A 501 -3.82 36.45 36.15
CA GLU A 501 -3.83 37.28 37.36
C GLU A 501 -4.72 38.52 37.12
N LYS A 502 -5.81 38.62 37.88
CA LYS A 502 -6.73 39.77 37.80
C LYS A 502 -5.97 41.02 38.24
N ASP A 503 -5.59 41.80 37.24
CA ASP A 503 -4.77 43.01 37.31
C ASP A 503 -5.07 43.86 38.56
N ALA A 504 -4.25 43.66 39.59
CA ALA A 504 -4.55 44.06 40.97
C ALA A 504 -4.20 45.53 41.24
N GLY A 505 -4.87 46.44 40.53
CA GLY A 505 -5.00 47.86 40.87
C GLY A 505 -3.70 48.59 41.18
N ILE A 506 -2.98 49.02 40.13
CA ILE A 506 -1.73 49.81 40.15
C ILE A 506 -1.54 50.65 41.43
N SER A 507 -0.50 50.34 42.19
CA SER A 507 0.11 51.25 43.17
C SER A 507 1.62 50.98 43.23
N PRO A 508 2.49 51.95 42.91
CA PRO A 508 3.92 51.72 42.79
C PRO A 508 4.58 51.55 44.18
N PRO A 509 5.38 50.49 44.40
CA PRO A 509 6.17 50.34 45.62
C PRO A 509 7.39 51.27 45.61
N PRO A 510 7.89 51.70 46.79
CA PRO A 510 9.17 52.40 46.88
C PRO A 510 10.36 51.45 46.68
N VAL A 511 11.49 52.02 46.25
CA VAL A 511 12.76 51.33 46.06
C VAL A 511 13.46 51.07 47.40
N ASP A 512 13.88 49.84 47.69
CA ASP A 512 15.25 49.58 48.17
C ASP A 512 15.72 48.12 48.01
N ALA A 513 17.00 47.85 48.30
CA ALA A 513 17.78 46.75 47.74
C ALA A 513 17.73 45.36 48.44
N GLY A 514 17.64 44.31 47.60
CA GLY A 514 18.63 43.21 47.58
C GLY A 514 18.43 41.96 48.45
N THR A 515 18.52 40.77 47.82
CA THR A 515 19.05 39.49 48.36
C THR A 515 19.27 38.51 47.16
N GLU A 516 20.19 37.55 47.28
CA GLU A 516 20.54 36.57 46.23
C GLU A 516 19.53 35.41 46.11
N PRO A 517 19.37 34.78 44.92
CA PRO A 517 18.63 33.53 44.76
C PRO A 517 19.51 32.29 45.03
N GLY A 518 19.07 31.42 45.96
CA GLY A 518 19.64 30.09 46.14
C GLY A 518 19.15 29.08 45.09
N PRO A 519 19.76 27.87 45.03
CA PRO A 519 19.40 26.85 44.03
C PRO A 519 18.02 26.25 44.29
N ARG A 520 17.25 26.02 43.22
CA ARG A 520 16.01 25.21 43.27
C ARG A 520 16.34 23.74 43.09
N THR A 521 15.81 22.89 43.97
CA THR A 521 15.74 21.44 43.79
C THR A 521 14.55 21.07 42.89
N VAL A 522 14.71 20.02 42.08
CA VAL A 522 13.66 19.44 41.22
C VAL A 522 13.12 18.16 41.89
N PRO A 523 11.82 17.81 41.75
CA PRO A 523 11.26 16.58 42.32
C PRO A 523 11.74 15.28 41.66
N GLU A 524 11.39 14.16 42.29
CA GLU A 524 11.74 12.78 41.95
C GLU A 524 10.50 12.05 41.38
N ILE A 525 10.69 11.03 40.53
CA ILE A 525 9.60 10.35 39.78
C ILE A 525 9.57 8.86 40.16
N GLU A 526 8.40 8.31 40.48
CA GLU A 526 8.19 6.90 40.83
C GLU A 526 7.04 6.25 40.04
N GLY A 527 7.14 4.95 39.75
CA GLY A 527 6.08 4.16 39.13
C GLY A 527 5.07 3.63 40.16
N GLY A 528 3.78 3.92 39.97
CA GLY A 528 2.71 3.56 40.91
C GLY A 528 1.95 2.27 40.58
N SER A 529 1.72 1.43 41.59
CA SER A 529 0.68 0.38 41.51
C SER A 529 -0.72 1.00 41.41
N CYS A 530 -1.67 0.36 40.71
CA CYS A 530 -3.04 0.85 40.47
C CYS A 530 -3.71 1.61 41.64
N GLY A 531 -3.50 2.93 41.65
CA GLY A 531 -3.88 3.90 42.69
C GLY A 531 -3.21 5.23 42.37
N CYS A 532 -3.93 6.35 42.46
CA CYS A 532 -3.61 7.56 41.71
C CYS A 532 -2.31 8.28 42.13
N SER A 533 -1.44 8.54 41.15
CA SER A 533 -0.39 9.58 41.12
C SER A 533 -0.15 9.99 39.65
N SER A 534 0.52 11.12 39.38
CA SER A 534 0.43 11.84 38.09
C SER A 534 1.77 12.43 37.58
N THR A 535 1.71 13.13 36.42
CA THR A 535 2.80 13.77 35.63
C THR A 535 3.57 12.84 34.67
N SER A 536 3.94 13.23 33.44
CA SER A 536 3.56 14.41 32.62
C SER A 536 3.57 14.11 31.11
N SER A 537 2.96 14.99 30.31
CA SER A 537 2.79 14.90 28.84
C SER A 537 4.11 14.88 28.03
N GLY A 538 4.12 14.21 26.86
CA GLY A 538 5.26 14.33 25.92
C GLY A 538 5.29 13.53 24.61
N LEU A 539 4.53 12.43 24.44
CA LEU A 539 4.81 11.47 23.33
C LEU A 539 3.67 11.11 22.35
N PHE A 540 2.41 11.38 22.66
CA PHE A 540 1.28 10.68 22.00
C PHE A 540 0.93 11.10 20.56
N GLY A 541 1.50 12.17 20.02
CA GLY A 541 1.21 12.64 18.65
C GLY A 541 1.76 11.75 17.51
N LEU A 542 2.74 10.89 17.79
CA LEU A 542 3.52 10.18 16.75
C LEU A 542 2.92 8.86 16.26
N LEU A 543 2.12 8.17 17.08
CA LEU A 543 1.64 6.81 16.76
C LEU A 543 0.56 6.77 15.66
N ALA A 544 -0.02 7.91 15.26
CA ALA A 544 -1.06 8.00 14.24
C ALA A 544 -0.54 8.20 12.80
N LEU A 545 0.74 8.56 12.63
CA LEU A 545 1.26 9.11 11.37
C LEU A 545 1.29 8.18 10.13
N PRO A 546 1.53 6.85 10.21
CA PRO A 546 1.59 6.03 8.99
C PRO A 546 0.23 5.82 8.31
N PHE A 547 -0.88 6.03 9.01
CA PHE A 547 -2.24 5.85 8.46
C PHE A 547 -2.94 7.16 8.06
N PHE A 548 -2.63 8.29 8.72
CA PHE A 548 -3.32 9.56 8.44
C PHE A 548 -2.97 10.18 7.08
N ALA A 549 -1.75 9.98 6.57
CA ALA A 549 -1.30 10.53 5.29
C ALA A 549 -2.18 10.06 4.11
N ALA A 550 -2.50 8.76 4.06
CA ALA A 550 -3.36 8.19 3.01
C ALA A 550 -4.82 8.67 3.08
N GLY A 551 -5.31 9.04 4.27
CA GLY A 551 -6.68 9.54 4.47
C GLY A 551 -6.89 10.99 4.02
N GLN A 552 -5.90 11.86 4.24
CA GLN A 552 -6.02 13.30 3.93
C GLN A 552 -6.02 13.59 2.42
N LEU A 553 -5.20 12.87 1.65
CA LEU A 553 -5.12 13.01 0.18
C LEU A 553 -6.46 12.80 -0.53
N ARG A 554 -7.37 12.02 0.06
CA ARG A 554 -8.71 11.78 -0.53
C ARG A 554 -9.74 12.86 -0.20
N ARG A 555 -9.60 13.57 0.93
CA ARG A 555 -10.58 14.59 1.39
C ARG A 555 -10.38 15.99 0.80
N ARG A 556 -9.23 16.27 0.18
CA ARG A 556 -8.96 17.56 -0.52
C ARG A 556 -9.39 17.59 -2.00
N ARG A 557 -10.02 16.53 -2.52
CA ARG A 557 -10.49 16.47 -3.93
C ARG A 557 -12.02 16.61 -4.10
N GLU A 558 -12.74 16.86 -3.01
CA GLU A 558 -14.21 16.98 -2.95
C GLU A 558 -14.66 18.24 -2.18
N ARG A 559 -13.90 19.34 -2.32
CA ARG A 559 -14.26 20.71 -1.91
C ARG A 559 -13.71 21.71 -2.91
#